data_AF-A0A3A4PI85-F1
#
_entry.id   AF-A0A3A4PI85-F1
#
_cell.length_a   1.000
_cell.length_b   1.000
_cell.length_c   1.000
_cell.angle_alpha   90.00
_cell.angle_beta   90.00
_cell.angle_gamma   90.00
#
_symmetry.space_group_name_H-M   'P 1'
#
loop_
_entity.id
_entity.type
_entity.pdbx_description
1 polymer ?
#
loop_
_entity_poly.entity_id
_entity_poly.type
_entity_poly.pdbx_seq_one_letter_code
_entity_poly.pdbx_strand_id
1 'polypeptide(L)' 'MSNLVIKNPDPQMIELIQLRAAANGISIDEEAKSILHHVLQSADYDSFIREVREIRASMPRQQSDSADLIREERDR' A
#
# COMPACT_ATOMS: atom_id res chain seq x y z
N MET A 1 8.93 6.26 -12.07
CA MET A 1 7.58 6.19 -11.50
C MET A 1 7.47 4.88 -10.75
N SER A 2 7.18 4.93 -9.45
CA SER A 2 6.94 3.75 -8.63
C SER A 2 5.45 3.39 -8.70
N ASN A 3 5.15 2.11 -8.89
CA ASN A 3 3.79 1.59 -8.84
C ASN A 3 3.61 0.81 -7.54
N LEU A 4 2.51 1.08 -6.84
CA LEU A 4 2.07 0.35 -5.65
C LEU A 4 0.74 -0.33 -5.99
N VAL A 5 0.66 -1.64 -5.79
CA VAL A 5 -0.57 -2.42 -5.99
C VAL A 5 -1.06 -2.88 -4.63
N ILE A 6 -2.27 -2.48 -4.25
CA ILE A 6 -2.94 -2.96 -3.05
C ILE A 6 -3.77 -4.18 -3.48
N LYS A 7 -3.38 -5.37 -3.00
CA LYS A 7 -4.11 -6.62 -3.28
C LYS A 7 -5.24 -6.79 -2.27
N ASN A 8 -6.40 -7.25 -2.75
CA ASN A 8 -7.61 -7.51 -1.96
C ASN A 8 -7.99 -6.36 -1.00
N PRO A 9 -8.07 -5.10 -1.48
CA PRO A 9 -8.55 -4.01 -0.66
C PRO A 9 -10.00 -4.27 -0.23
N ASP A 10 -10.36 -3.79 0.96
CA ASP A 10 -11.74 -3.80 1.42
C ASP A 10 -12.64 -3.07 0.38
N PRO A 11 -13.68 -3.73 -0.17
CA PRO A 11 -14.59 -3.11 -1.13
C PRO A 11 -15.23 -1.82 -0.61
N GLN A 12 -15.56 -1.75 0.68
CA GLN A 12 -16.17 -0.56 1.27
C GLN A 12 -15.19 0.62 1.27
N MET A 13 -13.90 0.34 1.50
CA MET A 13 -12.85 1.36 1.43
C MET A 13 -12.71 1.91 -0.01
N ILE A 14 -12.79 1.04 -1.03
CA ILE A 14 -12.76 1.49 -2.43
C ILE A 14 -13.92 2.45 -2.71
N GLU A 15 -15.14 2.10 -2.32
CA GLU A 15 -16.33 2.94 -2.55
C GLU A 15 -16.18 4.31 -1.89
N LEU A 16 -15.64 4.36 -0.67
CA LEU A 16 -15.40 5.61 0.04
C LEU A 16 -14.36 6.49 -0.66
N ILE A 17 -13.27 5.90 -1.17
CA ILE A 17 -12.25 6.65 -1.93
C ILE A 17 -12.83 7.17 -3.24
N GLN A 18 -13.63 6.36 -3.94
CA GLN A 18 -14.31 6.77 -5.18
C GLN A 18 -15.24 7.96 -4.94
N LEU A 19 -16.04 7.91 -3.88
CA LEU A 19 -16.98 8.96 -3.54
C LEU A 19 -16.27 10.27 -3.19
N ARG A 20 -15.15 10.19 -2.46
CA ARG A 20 -14.29 11.35 -2.18
C ARG A 20 -13.65 11.93 -3.43
N ALA A 21 -13.11 11.08 -4.31
CA ALA A 21 -12.51 11.51 -5.56
C ALA A 21 -13.53 12.24 -6.46
N ALA A 22 -14.75 11.70 -6.55
CA ALA A 22 -15.86 12.32 -7.26
C ALA A 22 -16.27 13.68 -6.66
N ALA A 23 -16.32 13.79 -5.34
CA ALA A 23 -16.62 15.06 -4.65
C ALA A 23 -15.55 16.14 -4.90
N ASN A 24 -14.29 15.73 -5.03
CA ASN A 24 -13.16 16.61 -5.30
C ASN A 24 -12.90 16.87 -6.80
N GLY A 25 -13.63 16.18 -7.69
CA GLY A 25 -13.44 16.29 -9.14
C GLY A 25 -12.08 15.77 -9.64
N ILE A 26 -11.45 14.85 -8.92
CA ILE A 26 -10.14 14.27 -9.26
C ILE A 26 -10.23 12.76 -9.50
N SER A 27 -9.15 12.17 -10.01
CA SER A 27 -9.09 10.72 -10.20
C SER A 27 -8.95 9.96 -8.87
N ILE A 28 -9.40 8.71 -8.85
CA ILE A 28 -9.23 7.80 -7.70
C ILE A 28 -7.76 7.67 -7.31
N ASP A 29 -6.88 7.54 -8.31
CA ASP A 29 -5.43 7.45 -8.12
C ASP A 29 -4.84 8.70 -7.46
N GLU A 30 -5.33 9.90 -7.82
CA GLU A 30 -4.89 11.15 -7.20
C GLU A 30 -5.41 11.31 -5.78
N GLU A 31 -6.67 10.95 -5.51
CA GLU A 31 -7.21 10.95 -4.14
C GLU A 31 -6.44 9.95 -3.26
N ALA A 32 -6.15 8.75 -3.76
CA ALA A 32 -5.36 7.75 -3.05
C ALA A 32 -3.94 8.24 -2.73
N LYS A 33 -3.28 8.91 -3.69
CA LYS A 33 -1.97 9.57 -3.47
C LYS A 33 -2.06 10.67 -2.42
N SER A 34 -3.10 11.49 -2.47
CA SER A 34 -3.33 12.59 -1.52
C SER A 34 -3.51 12.06 -0.09
N ILE A 35 -4.33 11.02 0.08
CA ILE A 35 -4.53 10.35 1.38
C ILE A 35 -3.20 9.79 1.90
N LEU A 36 -2.46 9.05 1.07
CA LEU A 36 -1.16 8.51 1.44
C LEU A 36 -0.18 9.61 1.87
N HIS A 37 -0.09 10.68 1.08
CA HIS A 37 0.78 11.80 1.38
C HIS A 37 0.40 12.50 2.69
N HIS A 38 -0.89 12.74 2.91
CA HIS A 38 -1.39 13.37 4.13
C HIS A 38 -1.10 12.52 5.38
N VAL A 39 -1.33 11.21 5.30
CA VAL A 39 -1.04 10.27 6.40
C VAL A 39 0.47 10.22 6.68
N LEU A 40 1.30 10.14 5.65
CA LEU A 40 2.75 10.10 5.82
C LEU A 40 3.35 11.41 6.35
N GLN A 41 2.70 12.55 6.08
CA GLN A 41 3.11 13.85 6.61
C GLN A 41 2.62 14.12 8.04
N SER A 42 1.49 13.53 8.44
CA SER A 42 0.91 13.69 9.77
C SER A 42 1.39 12.63 10.76
N ALA A 43 1.85 11.48 10.28
CA ALA A 43 2.55 10.51 11.10
C ALA A 43 3.88 11.11 11.58
N ASP A 44 4.15 11.01 12.88
CA ASP A 44 5.52 11.14 13.38
C ASP A 44 6.35 10.06 12.69
N TYR A 45 7.08 10.48 11.65
CA TYR A 45 7.81 9.61 10.75
C TYR A 45 8.75 8.68 11.53
N ASP A 46 9.34 9.16 12.62
CA ASP A 46 10.22 8.38 13.48
C ASP A 46 9.47 7.28 14.23
N SER A 47 8.25 7.55 14.70
CA SER A 47 7.38 6.54 15.31
C SER A 47 6.87 5.52 14.29
N PHE A 48 6.51 5.96 13.09
CA PHE A 48 6.11 5.05 12.00
C PHE A 48 7.27 4.11 11.59
N ILE A 49 8.47 4.66 11.39
CA ILE A 49 9.64 3.86 11.03
C ILE A 49 10.01 2.87 12.13
N ARG A 50 9.85 3.26 13.41
CA ARG A 50 10.06 2.35 14.54
C ARG A 50 9.08 1.17 14.49
N GLU A 51 7.79 1.44 14.34
CA GLU A 51 6.75 0.40 14.26
C GLU A 51 6.96 -0.53 13.05
N VAL A 52 7.27 0.01 11.88
CA VAL A 52 7.56 -0.78 10.67
C VAL A 52 8.79 -1.69 10.89
N ARG A 53 9.83 -1.22 11.58
CA ARG A 53 10.99 -2.06 11.91
C ARG A 53 10.63 -3.19 12.86
N GLU A 54 9.78 -2.94 13.85
CA GLU A 54 9.30 -3.95 14.79
C GLU A 54 8.43 -5.02 14.09
N ILE A 55 7.53 -4.59 13.20
CA ILE A 55 6.73 -5.49 12.36
C ILE A 55 7.66 -6.33 11.47
N ARG A 56 8.64 -5.72 10.80
CA ARG A 56 9.60 -6.44 9.96
C ARG A 56 10.48 -7.40 10.75
N ALA A 57 10.84 -7.06 11.98
CA ALA A 57 11.62 -7.93 12.86
C ALA A 57 10.80 -9.11 13.39
N SER A 58 9.48 -8.95 13.57
CA SER A 58 8.58 -10.02 14.01
C SER A 58 8.13 -10.95 12.88
N MET A 59 8.24 -10.52 11.62
CA MET A 59 7.98 -11.37 10.46
C MET A 59 9.17 -12.33 10.21
N PRO A 60 8.91 -13.62 9.92
CA PRO A 60 9.95 -14.52 9.45
C PRO A 60 10.59 -13.92 8.20
N ARG A 61 11.93 -13.99 8.09
CA ARG A 61 12.65 -13.55 6.89
C ARG A 61 12.12 -14.33 5.70
N GLN A 62 11.20 -13.73 4.95
CA GLN A 62 10.76 -14.26 3.67
C GLN A 62 11.89 -14.00 2.67
N GLN A 63 12.88 -14.90 2.64
CA GLN A 63 13.84 -15.01 1.55
C GLN A 63 13.17 -15.76 0.40
N SER A 64 12.20 -15.11 -0.22
CA SER A 64 11.75 -15.54 -1.54
C SER A 64 12.58 -14.74 -2.55
N ASP A 65 13.48 -15.44 -3.24
CA ASP A 65 14.13 -14.91 -4.43
C ASP A 65 13.02 -14.56 -5.43
N SER A 66 13.06 -13.34 -5.98
CA SER A 66 12.13 -12.89 -7.00
C SER A 66 12.03 -13.87 -8.17
N ALA A 67 13.13 -14.59 -8.47
CA ALA A 67 13.17 -15.62 -9.50
C ALA A 67 12.29 -16.85 -9.19
N ASP A 68 12.16 -17.23 -7.91
CA ASP A 68 11.40 -18.41 -7.50
C ASP A 68 9.90 -18.12 -7.48
N LEU A 69 9.49 -16.90 -7.09
CA LEU A 69 8.09 -16.46 -7.16
C LEU A 69 7.56 -16.42 -8.60
N ILE A 70 8.40 -16.02 -9.57
CA ILE A 70 8.01 -15.97 -10.99
C ILE A 70 7.87 -17.38 -11.59
N ARG A 71 8.67 -18.35 -11.12
CA ARG A 71 8.55 -19.75 -11.56
C ARG A 71 7.27 -20.39 -11.04
N GLU A 72 6.94 -20.21 -9.77
CA GLU A 72 5.71 -20.74 -9.16
C GLU A 72 4.43 -20.20 -9.82
N GLU A 73 4.44 -18.94 -10.29
CA GLU A 73 3.29 -18.34 -10.98
C GLU A 73 3.16 -18.79 -12.44
N ARG A 74 4.26 -19.23 -13.08
CA ARG A 74 4.28 -19.71 -14.47
C ARG A 74 3.84 -21.17 -14.61
N ASP A 75 4.08 -21.99 -13.60
CA ASP A 75 3.72 -23.42 -13.60
C ASP A 75 2.27 -23.70 -13.14
N ARG A 76 1.45 -22.64 -12.99
CA ARG A 76 0.05 -22.71 -12.54
C ARG A 76 -0.95 -22.43 -13.65
#